data_AF-A0A0M1VTV0-F1
#
_entry.id   AF-A0A0M1VTV0-F1
#
_cell.length_a   1.000
_cell.length_b   1.000
_cell.length_c   1.000
_cell.angle_alpha   90.00
_cell.angle_beta   90.00
_cell.angle_gamma   90.00
#
_symmetry.space_group_name_H-M   'P 1'
#
loop_
_entity.id
_entity.type
_entity.pdbx_description
1 polymer ?
#
loop_
_entity_poly.entity_id
_entity_poly.type
_entity_poly.pdbx_seq_one_letter_code
_entity_poly.pdbx_strand_id
1 'polypeptide(L)' 'MSITKINMPFAKWCEVQKKFEEVNEILSDEEKLDFEKYKYCSKYGRLLCHLYLIKAGTNKTLKEPEFYN' A
#
# COMPACT_ATOMS: atom_id res chain seq x y z
N MET A 1 -25.98 3.57 -0.24
CA MET A 1 -24.62 3.03 -0.40
C MET A 1 -23.85 3.97 -1.31
N SER A 2 -22.92 4.74 -0.75
CA SER A 2 -21.96 5.51 -1.54
C SER A 2 -21.05 4.51 -2.25
N ILE A 3 -21.14 4.47 -3.58
CA ILE A 3 -20.19 3.71 -4.40
C ILE A 3 -18.85 4.40 -4.22
N THR A 4 -17.97 3.84 -3.39
CA THR A 4 -16.57 4.27 -3.32
C THR A 4 -15.98 4.04 -4.70
N LYS A 5 -15.86 5.10 -5.50
CA LYS A 5 -15.18 5.04 -6.80
C LYS A 5 -13.72 4.73 -6.53
N ILE A 6 -13.35 3.48 -6.76
CA ILE A 6 -11.95 3.06 -6.77
C ILE A 6 -11.33 3.73 -7.99
N ASN A 7 -10.59 4.81 -7.75
CA ASN A 7 -9.88 5.55 -8.82
C ASN A 7 -8.56 4.85 -9.23
N MET A 8 -8.26 3.69 -8.65
CA MET A 8 -7.08 2.90 -8.99
C MET A 8 -7.38 1.93 -10.14
N PRO A 9 -6.64 2.01 -11.28
CA PRO A 9 -6.74 1.01 -12.33
C PRO A 9 -6.36 -0.37 -11.81
N PHE A 10 -7.02 -1.43 -12.28
CA PHE A 10 -6.77 -2.81 -11.81
C PHE A 10 -5.29 -3.23 -11.92
N ALA A 11 -4.60 -2.86 -13.00
CA ALA A 11 -3.17 -3.15 -13.16
C ALA A 11 -2.32 -2.52 -12.04
N LYS A 12 -2.68 -1.30 -11.58
CA LYS A 12 -2.02 -0.63 -10.46
C LYS A 12 -2.40 -1.24 -9.12
N TRP A 13 -3.61 -1.74 -9.00
CA TRP A 13 -4.05 -2.50 -7.83
C TRP A 13 -3.24 -3.78 -7.64
N CYS A 14 -3.06 -4.57 -8.70
CA CYS A 14 -2.19 -5.74 -8.67
C CYS A 14 -0.74 -5.39 -8.35
N GLU A 15 -0.23 -4.27 -8.88
CA GLU A 15 1.13 -3.79 -8.58
C GLU A 15 1.29 -3.44 -7.09
N VAL A 16 0.32 -2.73 -6.50
CA VAL A 16 0.30 -2.41 -5.07
C VAL A 16 0.26 -3.69 -4.25
N GLN A 17 -0.66 -4.62 -4.55
CA GLN A 17 -0.78 -5.89 -3.84
C GLN A 17 0.56 -6.64 -3.81
N LYS A 18 1.19 -6.81 -4.98
CA LYS A 18 2.49 -7.48 -5.08
C LYS A 18 3.57 -6.79 -4.25
N LYS A 19 3.56 -5.46 -4.17
CA LYS A 19 4.52 -4.73 -3.31
C LYS A 19 4.24 -4.88 -1.83
N PHE A 20 2.99 -5.00 -1.42
CA PHE A 20 2.68 -5.37 -0.03
C PHE A 20 3.22 -6.76 0.31
N GLU A 21 3.05 -7.74 -0.59
CA GLU A 21 3.60 -9.09 -0.41
C GLU A 21 5.13 -9.05 -0.29
N GLU A 22 5.82 -8.41 -1.23
CA GLU A 22 7.29 -8.28 -1.20
C GLU A 22 7.82 -7.54 0.04
N VAL A 23 7.09 -6.54 0.54
CA VAL A 23 7.46 -5.82 1.76
C VAL A 23 7.18 -6.69 3.00
N ASN A 24 6.08 -7.44 3.02
CA ASN A 24 5.77 -8.32 4.14
C ASN A 24 6.67 -9.56 4.24
N GLU A 25 7.37 -9.93 3.16
CA GLU A 25 8.42 -10.95 3.20
C GLU A 25 9.69 -10.49 3.91
N ILE A 26 9.97 -9.18 3.94
CA ILE A 26 11.16 -8.62 4.59
C ILE A 26 10.89 -8.11 6.01
N LEU A 27 9.64 -7.77 6.32
CA LEU A 27 9.25 -7.27 7.64
C LEU A 27 9.06 -8.41 8.64
N SER A 28 9.27 -8.12 9.91
CA SER A 28 8.91 -9.03 11.00
C SER A 28 7.39 -9.20 11.09
N ASP A 29 6.91 -10.30 11.67
CA ASP A 29 5.46 -10.58 11.75
C ASP A 29 4.66 -9.46 12.43
N GLU A 30 5.28 -8.76 13.40
CA GLU A 30 4.67 -7.63 14.14
C GLU A 30 4.58 -6.35 13.29
N GLU A 31 5.40 -6.22 12.25
CA GLU A 31 5.50 -5.04 11.39
C GLU A 31 4.75 -5.21 10.06
N LYS A 32 4.21 -6.41 9.78
CA LYS A 32 3.50 -6.71 8.54
C LYS A 32 2.39 -5.72 8.26
N LEU A 33 2.40 -5.21 7.03
CA LEU A 33 1.47 -4.22 6.54
C LEU A 33 0.18 -4.89 6.04
N ASP A 34 -0.95 -4.33 6.43
CA ASP A 34 -2.27 -4.84 6.03
C ASP A 34 -2.74 -4.19 4.72
N PHE A 35 -2.64 -4.91 3.62
CA PHE A 35 -3.08 -4.46 2.30
C PHE A 35 -4.57 -4.10 2.25
N GLU A 36 -5.44 -4.81 2.99
CA GLU A 36 -6.89 -4.60 2.95
C GLU A 36 -7.28 -3.20 3.41
N LYS A 37 -6.48 -2.57 4.28
CA LYS A 37 -6.66 -1.17 4.70
C LYS A 37 -6.40 -0.17 3.56
N TYR A 38 -5.57 -0.53 2.58
CA TYR A 38 -5.11 0.37 1.52
C TYR A 38 -5.66 0.04 0.13
N LYS A 39 -6.41 -1.06 -0.02
CA LYS A 39 -6.89 -1.55 -1.33
C LYS A 39 -7.77 -0.57 -2.11
N TYR A 40 -8.33 0.43 -1.44
CA TYR A 40 -9.18 1.46 -2.05
C TYR A 40 -8.53 2.86 -2.10
N CYS A 41 -7.24 2.97 -1.80
CA CYS A 41 -6.53 4.25 -1.84
C CYS A 41 -6.55 4.89 -3.23
N SER A 42 -6.95 6.16 -3.30
CA SER A 42 -7.00 6.91 -4.55
C SER A 42 -5.59 7.35 -5.01
N LYS A 43 -4.69 7.66 -4.07
CA LYS A 43 -3.30 8.10 -4.27
C LYS A 43 -2.31 6.93 -4.28
N TYR A 44 -2.61 5.89 -5.07
CA TYR A 44 -1.80 4.68 -5.18
C TYR A 44 -0.33 4.92 -5.58
N GLY A 45 -0.04 5.98 -6.36
CA GLY A 45 1.34 6.31 -6.72
C GLY A 45 2.20 6.71 -5.50
N ARG A 46 1.60 7.43 -4.54
CA ARG A 46 2.27 7.79 -3.28
C ARG A 46 2.44 6.57 -2.37
N LEU A 47 1.41 5.72 -2.32
CA LEU A 47 1.45 4.46 -1.59
C LEU A 47 2.58 3.56 -2.10
N LEU A 48 2.69 3.36 -3.42
CA LEU A 48 3.77 2.61 -4.06
C LEU A 48 5.14 3.18 -3.69
N CYS A 49 5.32 4.51 -3.76
CA CYS A 49 6.57 5.16 -3.38
C CYS A 49 6.98 4.83 -1.94
N HIS A 50 6.04 4.91 -0.98
CA HIS A 50 6.35 4.54 0.40
C HIS A 50 6.66 3.05 0.55
N LEU A 51 5.94 2.15 -0.13
CA LEU A 51 6.27 0.71 -0.14
C LEU A 51 7.69 0.46 -0.67
N TYR A 52 8.09 1.17 -1.74
CA TYR A 52 9.47 1.09 -2.26
C TYR A 52 10.51 1.58 -1.24
N LEU A 53 10.21 2.68 -0.52
CA LEU A 53 11.11 3.20 0.52
C LEU A 53 11.23 2.25 1.72
N ILE A 54 10.15 1.57 2.09
CA ILE A 54 10.17 0.53 3.13
C ILE A 54 11.00 -0.65 2.65
N LYS A 55 10.78 -1.11 1.42
CA LYS A 55 11.59 -2.18 0.80
C LYS A 55 13.08 -1.84 0.76
N ALA A 56 13.42 -0.58 0.50
CA ALA A 56 14.80 -0.09 0.48
C ALA A 56 15.40 0.16 1.89
N GLY A 57 14.65 -0.10 2.97
CA GLY A 57 15.08 0.15 4.35
C GLY A 57 15.20 1.63 4.73
N THR A 58 14.70 2.54 3.89
CA THR A 58 14.78 4.00 4.12
C THR A 58 13.66 4.50 5.01
N ASN A 59 12.53 3.78 5.06
CA ASN A 59 11.40 4.10 5.91
C ASN A 59 10.93 2.84 6.63
N LYS A 60 10.38 2.97 7.84
CA LYS A 60 9.98 1.80 8.65
C LYS A 60 8.48 1.55 8.67
N THR A 61 7.66 2.54 8.29
CA THR A 61 6.20 2.45 8.42
C THR A 61 5.47 3.14 7.27
N LEU A 62 4.24 2.68 7.02
CA LEU A 62 3.27 3.39 6.20
C LEU A 62 2.52 4.44 7.03
N LYS A 63 2.14 5.54 6.40
CA LYS A 63 1.12 6.46 6.95
C LYS A 63 -0.26 5.80 6.96
N GLU A 64 -1.22 6.36 7.71
CA GLU A 64 -2.62 5.90 7.69
C GLU A 64 -3.25 5.95 6.27
N PRO A 65 -4.22 5.07 5.97
CA PRO A 65 -4.91 5.02 4.66
C PRO A 65 -5.55 6.35 4.23
N GLU A 66 -6.04 7.15 5.18
CA GLU A 66 -6.63 8.48 4.93
C GLU A 66 -5.68 9.45 4.21
N PHE A 67 -4.36 9.31 4.42
CA PHE A 67 -3.37 10.14 3.74
C PHE A 67 -3.20 9.79 2.25
N TYR A 68 -3.74 8.63 1.83
CA TYR A 68 -3.70 8.15 0.45
C TYR A 68 -5.09 8.09 -0.20
N ASN A 69 -6.15 8.53 0.48
CA ASN A 69 -7.49 8.68 -0.09
C ASN A 69 -7.70 10.08 -0.69
#